data_AF-F4QL36-F1
#
_entry.id   AF-F4QL36-F1
#
_cell.length_a   1.000
_cell.length_b   1.000
_cell.length_c   1.000
_cell.angle_alpha   90.00
_cell.angle_beta   90.00
_cell.angle_gamma   90.00
#
_symmetry.space_group_name_H-M   'P 1'
#
loop_
_entity.id
_entity.type
_entity.pdbx_description
1 polymer ?
#
loop_
_entity_poly.entity_id
_entity_poly.type
_entity_poly.pdbx_seq_one_letter_code
_entity_poly.pdbx_strand_id
1 'polypeptide(L)'
;MADAAVSTEVDHDKTVGKELSKVLADSYNLYLKTHGYHWNVRGLTFRSLHLLFMDQYTEQWTALDEIAERILALGQTAPMTGTAFAGLTSVPEGDPKKTAEDMVRDLADGHKQVIATLKSLVAAAEKAGDGPSQDLANTRLAAHEKHLWMLNATLG
;
A
#
# COMPACT_ATOMS: atom_id res chain seq x y z
N MET A 1 28.39 -39.76 3.92
CA MET A 1 27.49 -38.68 4.34
C MET A 1 26.53 -38.48 3.18
N ALA A 2 25.26 -38.83 3.35
CA ALA A 2 24.27 -38.66 2.28
C ALA A 2 23.88 -37.18 2.23
N ASP A 3 24.04 -36.58 1.05
CA ASP A 3 23.58 -35.24 0.73
C ASP A 3 22.06 -35.20 0.89
N ALA A 4 21.57 -34.53 1.93
CA ALA A 4 20.15 -34.26 2.06
C ALA A 4 19.82 -33.17 1.05
N ALA A 5 19.19 -33.55 -0.07
CA ALA A 5 18.64 -32.60 -1.01
C ALA A 5 17.70 -31.66 -0.24
N VAL A 6 18.05 -30.37 -0.20
CA VAL A 6 17.15 -29.33 0.32
C VAL A 6 15.95 -29.29 -0.61
N SER A 7 14.77 -29.64 -0.08
CA SER A 7 13.51 -29.47 -0.81
C SER A 7 13.39 -28.01 -1.23
N THR A 8 13.18 -27.75 -2.52
CA THR A 8 12.89 -26.42 -3.07
C THR A 8 11.39 -26.13 -3.08
N GLU A 9 10.54 -27.07 -2.65
CA GLU A 9 9.11 -26.83 -2.46
C GLU A 9 8.90 -25.99 -1.21
N VAL A 10 8.52 -24.75 -1.42
CA VAL A 10 8.11 -23.85 -0.34
C VAL A 10 6.59 -23.98 -0.20
N ASP A 11 6.12 -24.59 0.89
CA ASP A 11 4.71 -24.55 1.25
C ASP A 11 4.39 -23.16 1.79
N HIS A 12 3.61 -22.40 1.02
CA HIS A 12 3.27 -21.02 1.36
C HIS A 12 1.97 -20.95 2.16
N ASP A 13 2.03 -20.36 3.36
CA ASP A 13 0.83 -20.09 4.14
C ASP A 13 -0.12 -19.18 3.34
N LYS A 14 -1.30 -19.70 3.02
CA LYS A 14 -2.34 -18.98 2.27
C LYS A 14 -2.77 -17.69 2.96
N THR A 15 -2.56 -17.58 4.27
CA THR A 15 -2.85 -16.37 5.06
C THR A 15 -2.01 -15.19 4.60
N VAL A 16 -0.72 -15.39 4.31
CA VAL A 16 0.17 -14.27 3.93
C VAL A 16 -0.26 -13.66 2.60
N GLY A 17 -0.56 -14.48 1.59
CA GLY A 17 -1.06 -13.98 0.30
C GLY A 17 -2.43 -13.31 0.38
N LYS A 18 -3.30 -13.73 1.32
CA LYS A 18 -4.56 -13.02 1.60
C LYS A 18 -4.32 -11.64 2.20
N GLU A 19 -3.40 -11.51 3.16
CA GLU A 19 -3.06 -10.20 3.73
C GLU A 19 -2.36 -9.30 2.71
N LEU A 20 -1.44 -9.83 1.89
CA LEU A 20 -0.86 -9.11 0.76
C LEU A 20 -1.92 -8.63 -0.24
N SER A 21 -2.96 -9.42 -0.50
CA SER A 21 -4.05 -9.01 -1.38
C SER A 21 -4.84 -7.81 -0.84
N LYS A 22 -5.00 -7.71 0.48
CA LYS A 22 -5.58 -6.51 1.12
C LYS A 22 -4.65 -5.32 1.03
N VAL A 23 -3.34 -5.52 1.27
CA VAL A 23 -2.33 -4.47 1.12
C VAL A 23 -2.30 -3.94 -0.31
N LEU A 24 -2.40 -4.82 -1.32
CA LEU A 24 -2.47 -4.42 -2.73
C LEU A 24 -3.72 -3.58 -3.01
N ALA A 25 -4.88 -4.02 -2.52
CA ALA A 25 -6.13 -3.29 -2.69
C ALA A 25 -6.09 -1.89 -2.04
N ASP A 26 -5.60 -1.81 -0.80
CA ASP A 26 -5.42 -0.54 -0.08
C ASP A 26 -4.43 0.39 -0.78
N SER A 27 -3.28 -0.15 -1.22
CA SER A 27 -2.26 0.62 -1.92
C SER A 27 -2.77 1.13 -3.27
N TYR A 28 -3.53 0.32 -4.01
CA TYR A 28 -4.10 0.72 -5.30
C TYR A 28 -5.16 1.82 -5.14
N ASN A 29 -6.05 1.69 -4.16
CA ASN A 29 -7.06 2.71 -3.87
C ASN A 29 -6.40 4.03 -3.41
N LEU A 30 -5.38 3.96 -2.55
CA LEU A 30 -4.65 5.15 -2.12
C LEU A 30 -3.89 5.80 -3.30
N TYR A 31 -3.29 5.00 -4.19
CA TYR A 31 -2.68 5.50 -5.43
C TYR A 31 -3.69 6.28 -6.27
N LEU A 32 -4.85 5.69 -6.58
CA LEU A 32 -5.88 6.36 -7.38
C LEU A 32 -6.37 7.64 -6.71
N LYS A 33 -6.60 7.62 -5.40
CA LYS A 33 -6.98 8.81 -4.62
C LYS A 33 -5.92 9.91 -4.73
N THR A 34 -4.65 9.57 -4.51
CA THR A 34 -3.53 10.52 -4.54
C THR A 34 -3.34 11.12 -5.93
N HIS A 35 -3.39 10.30 -6.98
CA HIS A 35 -3.29 10.76 -8.36
C HIS A 35 -4.51 11.62 -8.75
N GLY A 36 -5.70 11.24 -8.30
CA GLY A 36 -6.92 12.03 -8.48
C GLY A 36 -6.82 13.41 -7.82
N TYR A 37 -6.26 13.51 -6.62
CA TYR A 37 -6.02 14.80 -5.95
C TYR A 37 -4.92 15.62 -6.61
N HIS A 38 -3.88 14.99 -7.15
CA HIS A 38 -2.88 15.67 -7.98
C HIS A 38 -3.53 16.42 -9.16
N TRP A 39 -4.50 15.81 -9.85
CA TRP A 39 -5.20 16.48 -10.96
C TRP A 39 -6.15 17.59 -10.49
N ASN A 40 -6.77 17.43 -9.33
CA ASN A 40 -7.93 18.24 -8.94
C ASN A 40 -7.65 19.28 -7.84
N VAL A 41 -6.47 19.29 -7.23
CA VAL A 41 -6.11 20.30 -6.22
C VAL A 41 -6.13 21.71 -6.84
N ARG A 42 -6.60 22.70 -6.07
CA ARG A 42 -6.75 24.10 -6.48
C ARG A 42 -6.43 25.03 -5.31
N GLY A 43 -6.26 26.33 -5.60
CA GLY A 43 -6.04 27.38 -4.60
C GLY A 43 -4.57 27.80 -4.48
N LEU A 44 -4.26 28.62 -3.48
CA LEU A 44 -2.93 29.24 -3.31
C LEU A 44 -1.81 28.21 -3.10
N THR A 45 -2.13 27.05 -2.56
CA THR A 45 -1.20 25.92 -2.33
C THR A 45 -1.12 24.96 -3.52
N PHE A 46 -1.73 25.29 -4.66
CA PHE A 46 -1.81 24.41 -5.84
C PHE A 46 -0.45 23.79 -6.19
N ARG A 47 0.58 24.61 -6.44
CA ARG A 47 1.86 24.11 -6.94
C ARG A 47 2.56 23.18 -5.95
N SER A 48 2.56 23.52 -4.66
CA SER A 48 3.24 22.70 -3.65
C SER A 48 2.54 21.36 -3.45
N LEU A 49 1.21 21.36 -3.35
CA LEU A 49 0.44 20.13 -3.16
C LEU A 49 0.40 19.27 -4.43
N HIS A 50 0.30 19.89 -5.60
CA HIS A 50 0.34 19.19 -6.88
C HIS A 50 1.64 18.38 -7.03
N LEU A 51 2.79 18.96 -6.68
CA LEU A 51 4.08 18.26 -6.69
C LEU A 51 4.20 17.22 -5.57
N LEU A 52 3.74 17.54 -4.35
CA LEU A 52 3.74 16.59 -3.24
C LEU A 52 2.92 15.32 -3.58
N PHE A 53 1.73 15.49 -4.15
CA PHE A 53 0.88 14.37 -4.55
C PHE A 53 1.50 13.60 -5.71
N MET A 54 2.24 14.26 -6.60
CA MET A 54 2.99 13.60 -7.68
C MET A 54 4.08 12.68 -7.15
N ASP A 55 4.90 13.19 -6.23
CA ASP A 55 5.96 12.41 -5.60
C ASP A 55 5.37 11.17 -4.90
N GLN A 56 4.24 11.34 -4.20
CA GLN A 56 3.54 10.24 -3.53
C GLN A 56 2.97 9.20 -4.49
N TYR A 57 2.15 9.61 -5.48
CA TYR A 57 1.52 8.61 -6.36
C TYR A 57 2.56 7.87 -7.21
N THR A 58 3.70 8.51 -7.53
CA THR A 58 4.78 7.89 -8.32
C THR A 58 5.45 6.77 -7.52
N GLU A 59 5.72 7.00 -6.25
CA GLU A 59 6.26 5.99 -5.33
C GLU A 59 5.24 4.85 -5.09
N GLN A 60 3.98 5.20 -4.88
CA GLN A 60 2.91 4.23 -4.69
C GLN A 60 2.72 3.37 -5.94
N TRP A 61 2.83 3.95 -7.13
CA TRP A 61 2.73 3.21 -8.40
C TRP A 61 3.78 2.11 -8.52
N THR A 62 5.03 2.41 -8.17
CA THR A 62 6.11 1.40 -8.22
C THR A 62 5.90 0.29 -7.19
N ALA A 63 5.34 0.62 -6.04
CA ALA A 63 5.08 -0.34 -4.96
C ALA A 63 4.04 -1.41 -5.31
N LEU A 64 3.06 -1.08 -6.16
CA LEU A 64 1.99 -2.00 -6.53
C LEU A 64 2.54 -3.28 -7.16
N ASP A 65 3.59 -3.14 -7.99
CA ASP A 65 4.24 -4.23 -8.68
C ASP A 65 4.92 -5.19 -7.69
N GLU A 66 5.74 -4.66 -6.78
CA GLU A 66 6.41 -5.46 -5.74
C GLU A 66 5.42 -6.26 -4.88
N ILE A 67 4.28 -5.66 -4.51
CA ILE A 67 3.24 -6.33 -3.73
C ILE A 67 2.56 -7.43 -4.56
N ALA A 68 2.19 -7.13 -5.80
CA ALA A 68 1.52 -8.08 -6.69
C ALA A 68 2.43 -9.27 -7.03
N GLU A 69 3.68 -9.02 -7.37
CA GLU A 69 4.67 -10.06 -7.65
C GLU A 69 4.95 -10.91 -6.41
N ARG A 70 4.92 -10.34 -5.19
CA ARG A 70 5.05 -11.14 -3.97
C ARG A 70 3.88 -12.11 -3.80
N ILE A 71 2.65 -11.71 -4.13
CA ILE A 71 1.47 -12.61 -4.10
C ILE A 71 1.68 -13.77 -5.08
N LEU A 72 2.14 -13.48 -6.30
CA LEU A 72 2.43 -14.47 -7.34
C LEU A 72 3.56 -15.43 -6.92
N ALA A 73 4.60 -14.90 -6.28
CA ALA A 73 5.72 -15.68 -5.76
C ALA A 73 5.31 -16.66 -4.65
N LEU A 74 4.19 -16.39 -3.95
CA LEU A 74 3.58 -17.32 -2.98
C LEU A 74 2.63 -18.36 -3.64
N GLY A 75 2.60 -18.42 -4.98
CA GLY A 75 1.72 -19.30 -5.74
C GLY A 75 0.25 -18.89 -5.72
N GLN A 76 -0.06 -17.64 -5.36
CA GLN A 76 -1.42 -17.12 -5.29
C GLN A 76 -1.69 -16.11 -6.42
N THR A 77 -2.95 -15.94 -6.80
CA THR A 77 -3.33 -14.99 -7.85
C THR A 77 -3.52 -13.59 -7.26
N ALA A 78 -2.80 -12.60 -7.78
CA ALA A 78 -2.99 -11.20 -7.39
C ALA A 78 -4.34 -10.66 -7.90
N PRO A 79 -5.14 -9.95 -7.07
CA PRO A 79 -6.34 -9.27 -7.53
C PRO A 79 -5.98 -8.13 -8.51
N MET A 80 -6.80 -7.95 -9.55
CA MET A 80 -6.47 -7.05 -10.67
C MET A 80 -7.64 -6.16 -11.15
N THR A 81 -8.81 -6.21 -10.51
CA THR A 81 -10.00 -5.45 -10.94
C THR A 81 -10.53 -4.59 -9.82
N GLY A 82 -11.20 -3.48 -10.17
CA GLY A 82 -11.85 -2.60 -9.19
C GLY A 82 -12.84 -3.37 -8.30
N THR A 83 -13.62 -4.30 -8.87
CA THR A 83 -14.53 -5.16 -8.10
C THR A 83 -13.79 -6.07 -7.11
N ALA A 84 -12.65 -6.64 -7.51
CA ALA A 84 -11.84 -7.46 -6.61
C ALA A 84 -11.26 -6.63 -5.47
N PHE A 85 -10.78 -5.42 -5.75
CA PHE A 85 -10.26 -4.51 -4.73
C PHE A 85 -11.34 -3.98 -3.79
N ALA A 86 -12.54 -3.68 -4.29
CA ALA A 86 -13.65 -3.17 -3.49
C ALA A 86 -14.07 -4.13 -2.35
N GLY A 87 -13.87 -5.44 -2.53
CA GLY A 87 -14.13 -6.44 -1.49
C GLY A 87 -13.01 -6.59 -0.45
N LEU A 88 -11.87 -5.93 -0.64
CA LEU A 88 -10.66 -6.11 0.15
C LEU A 88 -10.18 -4.83 0.83
N THR A 89 -10.36 -3.68 0.17
CA THR A 89 -9.80 -2.42 0.61
C THR A 89 -10.55 -1.82 1.80
N SER A 90 -9.77 -1.28 2.73
CA SER A 90 -10.21 -0.40 3.82
C SER A 90 -10.13 1.09 3.45
N VAL A 91 -9.51 1.42 2.31
CA VAL A 91 -9.29 2.80 1.84
C VAL A 91 -10.48 3.29 0.99
N PRO A 92 -11.27 4.28 1.48
CA PRO A 92 -12.38 4.83 0.71
C PRO A 92 -11.88 5.57 -0.54
N GLU A 93 -12.73 5.65 -1.58
CA GLU A 93 -12.46 6.48 -2.76
C GLU A 93 -12.34 7.97 -2.40
N GLY A 94 -11.59 8.72 -3.21
CA GLY A 94 -11.44 10.17 -3.04
C GLY A 94 -12.60 10.98 -3.61
N ASP A 95 -12.79 12.20 -3.10
CA ASP A 95 -13.74 13.17 -3.65
C ASP A 95 -12.98 14.37 -4.25
N PRO A 96 -13.02 14.58 -5.59
CA PRO A 96 -12.30 15.67 -6.25
C PRO A 96 -12.81 17.08 -5.87
N LYS A 97 -13.93 17.19 -5.15
CA LYS A 97 -14.50 18.46 -4.69
C LYS A 97 -13.97 18.92 -3.34
N LYS A 98 -13.17 18.11 -2.65
CA LYS A 98 -12.55 18.48 -1.36
C LYS A 98 -11.69 19.73 -1.48
N THR A 99 -11.55 20.46 -0.38
CA THR A 99 -10.58 21.54 -0.29
C THR A 99 -9.15 20.98 -0.28
N ALA A 100 -8.16 21.81 -0.59
CA ALA A 100 -6.76 21.41 -0.53
C ALA A 100 -6.34 20.84 0.83
N GLU A 101 -6.83 21.44 1.92
CA GLU A 101 -6.58 20.95 3.29
C GLU A 101 -7.27 19.60 3.54
N ASP A 102 -8.52 19.45 3.12
CA ASP A 102 -9.27 18.20 3.27
C ASP A 102 -8.68 17.05 2.44
N MET A 103 -8.09 17.35 1.27
CA MET A 103 -7.34 16.36 0.48
C MET A 103 -6.13 15.86 1.27
N VAL A 104 -5.37 16.75 1.92
CA VAL A 104 -4.20 16.37 2.75
C VAL A 104 -4.64 15.52 3.94
N ARG A 105 -5.73 15.90 4.63
CA ARG A 105 -6.30 15.12 5.74
C ARG A 105 -6.75 13.73 5.30
N ASP A 106 -7.46 13.64 4.18
CA ASP A 106 -7.96 12.38 3.64
C ASP A 106 -6.83 11.45 3.16
N LEU A 107 -5.76 12.00 2.59
CA LEU A 107 -4.55 11.21 2.29
C LEU A 107 -3.87 10.73 3.57
N ALA A 108 -3.75 11.56 4.61
CA ALA A 108 -3.16 11.16 5.87
C ALA A 108 -3.95 10.00 6.50
N ASP A 109 -5.28 10.05 6.46
CA ASP A 109 -6.14 8.95 6.93
C ASP A 109 -6.02 7.69 6.07
N GLY A 110 -5.93 7.85 4.74
CA GLY A 110 -5.62 6.75 3.84
C GLY A 110 -4.29 6.07 4.17
N HIS A 111 -3.22 6.82 4.42
CA HIS A 111 -1.94 6.27 4.86
C HIS A 111 -2.05 5.50 6.18
N LYS A 112 -2.82 5.99 7.16
CA LYS A 112 -3.05 5.26 8.43
C LYS A 112 -3.75 3.91 8.20
N GLN A 113 -4.69 3.85 7.26
CA GLN A 113 -5.38 2.61 6.90
C GLN A 113 -4.41 1.60 6.27
N VAL A 114 -3.61 2.01 5.28
CA VAL A 114 -2.59 1.14 4.69
C VAL A 114 -1.59 0.65 5.75
N ILE A 115 -1.15 1.53 6.66
CA ILE A 115 -0.27 1.18 7.79
C ILE A 115 -0.89 0.09 8.68
N ALA A 116 -2.19 0.18 8.99
CA ALA A 116 -2.88 -0.82 9.80
C ALA A 116 -2.94 -2.18 9.09
N THR A 117 -3.21 -2.19 7.78
CA THR A 117 -3.20 -3.40 6.96
C THR A 117 -1.80 -4.01 6.87
N LEU A 118 -0.76 -3.20 6.68
CA LEU A 118 0.63 -3.64 6.68
C LEU A 118 1.07 -4.26 8.02
N LYS A 119 0.66 -3.69 9.16
CA LYS A 119 0.92 -4.29 10.48
C LYS A 119 0.28 -5.67 10.64
N SER A 120 -0.88 -5.89 10.02
CA SER A 120 -1.53 -7.20 9.99
C SER A 120 -0.74 -8.19 9.13
N LEU A 121 -0.21 -7.74 7.98
CA LEU A 121 0.69 -8.53 7.14
C LEU A 121 1.99 -8.89 7.87
N VAL A 122 2.62 -7.95 8.58
CA VAL A 122 3.84 -8.22 9.37
C VAL A 122 3.59 -9.35 10.37
N ALA A 123 2.49 -9.29 11.14
CA ALA A 123 2.16 -10.33 12.11
C ALA A 123 1.86 -11.68 11.45
N ALA A 124 1.18 -11.70 10.30
CA ALA A 124 0.91 -12.93 9.55
C ALA A 124 2.19 -13.55 8.99
N ALA A 125 3.07 -12.73 8.41
CA ALA A 125 4.35 -13.17 7.86
C ALA A 125 5.29 -13.70 8.95
N GLU A 126 5.38 -13.02 10.10
CA GLU A 126 6.16 -13.48 11.26
C GLU A 126 5.66 -14.84 11.75
N LYS A 127 4.34 -15.00 11.93
CA LYS A 127 3.75 -16.27 12.35
C LYS A 127 4.01 -17.41 11.36
N ALA A 128 4.04 -17.11 10.07
CA ALA A 128 4.30 -18.09 9.01
C ALA A 128 5.80 -18.33 8.76
N GLY A 129 6.70 -17.57 9.39
CA GLY A 129 8.14 -17.61 9.08
C GLY A 129 8.49 -17.09 7.68
N ASP A 130 7.63 -16.26 7.07
CA ASP A 130 7.85 -15.69 5.74
C ASP A 130 8.64 -14.37 5.83
N GLY A 131 9.95 -14.49 6.00
CA GLY A 131 10.88 -13.36 6.07
C GLY A 131 10.77 -12.39 4.88
N PRO A 132 10.77 -12.87 3.61
CA PRO A 132 10.64 -11.97 2.46
C PRO A 132 9.36 -11.12 2.45
N SER A 133 8.21 -11.70 2.81
CA SER A 133 6.97 -10.91 2.91
C SER A 133 6.99 -9.93 4.08
N GLN A 134 7.63 -10.30 5.20
CA GLN A 134 7.82 -9.41 6.34
C GLN A 134 8.71 -8.20 5.98
N ASP A 135 9.81 -8.43 5.26
CA ASP A 135 10.74 -7.39 4.82
C ASP A 135 10.09 -6.41 3.85
N LEU A 136 9.31 -6.93 2.88
CA LEU A 136 8.49 -6.09 2.00
C LEU A 136 7.52 -5.24 2.82
N ALA A 137 6.78 -5.86 3.75
CA ALA A 137 5.81 -5.15 4.58
C ALA A 137 6.44 -4.04 5.42
N ASN A 138 7.62 -4.27 6.00
CA ASN A 138 8.37 -3.28 6.78
C ASN A 138 8.87 -2.12 5.90
N THR A 139 9.34 -2.42 4.68
CA THR A 139 9.77 -1.40 3.71
C THR A 139 8.60 -0.50 3.32
N ARG A 140 7.44 -1.10 3.01
CA ARG A 140 6.20 -0.35 2.73
C ARG A 140 5.74 0.46 3.94
N LEU A 141 5.79 -0.13 5.14
CA LEU A 141 5.39 0.54 6.38
C LEU A 141 6.18 1.83 6.60
N ALA A 142 7.50 1.78 6.46
CA ALA A 142 8.36 2.96 6.58
C ALA A 142 8.04 4.03 5.53
N ALA A 143 7.74 3.64 4.28
CA ALA A 143 7.35 4.57 3.22
C ALA A 143 6.02 5.29 3.56
N HIS A 144 4.99 4.54 4.00
CA HIS A 144 3.71 5.14 4.38
C HIS A 144 3.81 6.00 5.65
N GLU A 145 4.62 5.63 6.64
CA GLU A 145 4.87 6.43 7.84
C GLU A 145 5.58 7.76 7.49
N LYS A 146 6.53 7.75 6.56
CA LYS A 146 7.18 8.96 6.06
C LYS A 146 6.18 9.89 5.37
N HIS A 147 5.32 9.36 4.50
CA HIS A 147 4.29 10.17 3.84
C HIS A 147 3.26 10.72 4.83
N LEU A 148 2.82 9.91 5.79
CA LEU A 148 1.94 10.35 6.86
C LEU A 148 2.55 11.50 7.66
N TRP A 149 3.83 11.43 8.02
CA TRP A 149 4.55 12.53 8.67
C TRP A 149 4.54 13.80 7.81
N MET A 150 4.89 13.71 6.53
CA MET A 150 4.93 14.88 5.64
C MET A 150 3.55 15.53 5.47
N LEU A 151 2.49 14.74 5.37
CA LEU A 151 1.11 15.22 5.28
C LEU A 151 0.68 15.90 6.60
N ASN A 152 0.95 15.28 7.75
CA ASN A 152 0.67 15.90 9.05
C ASN A 152 1.45 17.20 9.23
N ALA A 153 2.73 17.24 8.87
CA ALA A 153 3.54 18.45 8.92
C ALA A 153 3.03 19.56 7.98
N THR A 154 2.35 19.19 6.89
CA THR A 154 1.69 20.14 5.98
C THR A 154 0.45 20.78 6.62
N LEU A 155 -0.21 20.08 7.55
CA LEU A 155 -1.43 20.55 8.23
C LEU A 155 -1.16 21.46 9.44
N GLY A 156 0.07 21.48 9.95
CA GLY A 156 0.45 22.22 11.17
C GLY A 156 0.33 21.36 12.41
#